data_AF-A0A439KAN5-F1
#
_entry.id   AF-A0A439KAN5-F1
#
_cell.length_a   1.000
_cell.length_b   1.000
_cell.length_c   1.000
_cell.angle_alpha   90.00
_cell.angle_beta   90.00
_cell.angle_gamma   90.00
#
_symmetry.space_group_name_H-M   'P 1'
#
loop_
_entity.id
_entity.type
_entity.pdbx_description
1 polymer ?
#
loop_
_entity_poly.entity_id
_entity_poly.type
_entity_poly.pdbx_seq_one_letter_code
_entity_poly.pdbx_strand_id
1 'polypeptide(L)'
;LLHPTIDPKAARDVIGIGLPASPGAATGEIVFSSNDAEELKTQGRKAILVRIETSPEDIHGMHAAEGILTTRGGMTSHAAVVARGMGKP
;
A
#
# COMPACT_ATOMS: atom_id res chain seq x y z
N LEU A 1 17.83 -3.70 -5.79
CA LEU A 1 17.42 -3.97 -4.41
C LEU A 1 16.32 -5.03 -4.46
N LEU A 2 16.43 -6.09 -3.66
CA LEU A 2 15.48 -7.20 -3.66
C LEU A 2 14.20 -6.76 -2.94
N HIS A 3 13.08 -6.71 -3.65
CA HIS A 3 11.79 -6.41 -3.04
C HIS A 3 11.25 -7.67 -2.35
N PRO A 4 10.52 -7.55 -1.23
CA PRO A 4 9.76 -8.67 -0.67
C PRO A 4 8.84 -9.27 -1.74
N THR A 5 8.77 -10.59 -1.80
CA THR A 5 7.91 -11.31 -2.74
C THR A 5 7.08 -12.34 -1.99
N ILE A 6 5.86 -12.56 -2.47
CA ILE A 6 5.03 -13.68 -1.99
C ILE A 6 5.51 -14.94 -2.71
N ASP A 7 5.71 -16.02 -1.97
CA ASP A 7 6.09 -17.32 -2.53
C ASP A 7 5.12 -17.71 -3.68
N PRO A 8 5.62 -17.93 -4.91
CA PRO A 8 4.79 -18.34 -6.05
C PRO A 8 4.00 -19.63 -5.83
N LYS A 9 4.45 -20.49 -4.89
CA LYS A 9 3.81 -21.77 -4.58
C LYS A 9 2.80 -21.70 -3.43
N ALA A 10 2.75 -20.59 -2.69
CA ALA A 10 1.77 -20.42 -1.62
C ALA A 10 0.35 -20.37 -2.17
N ALA A 11 -0.59 -21.02 -1.49
CA ALA A 11 -2.02 -20.88 -1.81
C ALA A 11 -2.45 -19.42 -1.58
N ARG A 12 -3.15 -18.84 -2.56
CA ARG A 12 -3.62 -17.46 -2.53
C ARG A 12 -5.11 -17.45 -2.84
N ASP A 13 -5.88 -16.81 -1.96
CA ASP A 13 -7.24 -16.43 -2.29
C ASP A 13 -7.22 -15.07 -2.99
N VAL A 14 -7.27 -15.09 -4.32
CA VAL A 14 -7.15 -13.87 -5.13
C VAL A 14 -8.54 -13.27 -5.33
N ILE A 15 -8.82 -12.21 -4.57
CA ILE A 15 -10.10 -11.49 -4.62
C ILE A 15 -10.14 -10.37 -5.67
N GLY A 16 -9.01 -10.04 -6.29
CA GLY A 16 -8.91 -8.99 -7.29
C GLY A 16 -7.49 -8.78 -7.83
N ILE A 17 -7.40 -8.06 -8.94
CA ILE A 17 -6.13 -7.71 -9.60
C ILE A 17 -6.21 -6.23 -10.02
N GLY A 18 -5.17 -5.47 -9.67
CA GLY A 18 -5.01 -4.06 -10.06
C GLY A 18 -3.79 -3.83 -10.94
N LEU A 19 -3.41 -2.56 -11.08
CA LEU A 19 -2.19 -2.18 -11.79
C LEU A 19 -0.96 -2.33 -10.87
N PRO A 20 0.18 -2.86 -11.36
CA PRO A 20 1.39 -3.05 -10.56
C PRO A 20 2.15 -1.72 -10.42
N ALA A 21 1.60 -0.78 -9.66
CA ALA A 21 2.12 0.58 -9.54
C ALA A 21 3.55 0.66 -8.98
N SER A 22 3.85 -0.16 -7.98
CA SER A 22 5.13 -0.24 -7.28
C SER A 22 5.44 -1.71 -6.92
N PRO A 23 6.69 -2.18 -7.04
CA PRO A 23 7.04 -3.57 -6.76
C PRO A 23 7.15 -3.86 -5.25
N GLY A 24 6.67 -5.05 -4.85
CA GLY A 24 6.87 -5.59 -3.51
C GLY A 24 5.73 -6.49 -3.06
N ALA A 25 5.79 -6.87 -1.78
CA ALA A 25 4.75 -7.62 -1.10
C ALA A 25 4.53 -7.01 0.27
N ALA A 26 3.27 -6.75 0.61
CA ALA A 26 2.86 -6.22 1.89
C ALA A 26 1.76 -7.07 2.51
N THR A 27 1.73 -7.06 3.85
CA THR A 27 0.68 -7.68 4.67
C THR A 27 0.41 -6.75 5.85
N GLY A 28 -0.85 -6.65 6.24
CA GLY A 28 -1.27 -5.76 7.31
C GLY A 28 -2.79 -5.66 7.39
N GLU A 29 -3.26 -4.91 8.37
CA GLU A 29 -4.66 -4.64 8.60
C GLU A 29 -5.16 -3.54 7.67
N ILE A 30 -6.36 -3.71 7.12
CA ILE A 30 -6.95 -2.71 6.22
C ILE A 30 -7.37 -1.49 7.04
N VAL A 31 -6.92 -0.32 6.61
CA VAL A 31 -7.35 0.98 7.14
C VAL A 31 -7.78 1.89 6.01
N PHE A 32 -8.69 2.81 6.31
CA PHE A 32 -9.30 3.70 5.31
C PHE A 32 -8.92 5.17 5.48
N SER A 33 -8.15 5.50 6.52
CA SER A 33 -7.65 6.85 6.77
C SER A 33 -6.15 6.85 7.04
N SER A 34 -5.51 7.97 6.71
CA SER A 34 -4.08 8.18 6.95
C SER A 34 -3.75 8.19 8.44
N ASN A 35 -4.63 8.75 9.27
CA ASN A 35 -4.48 8.78 10.72
C ASN A 35 -4.47 7.36 11.32
N ASP A 36 -5.36 6.47 10.86
CA ASP A 36 -5.42 5.08 11.36
C ASP A 36 -4.14 4.31 10.99
N ALA A 37 -3.59 4.57 9.79
CA ALA A 37 -2.33 3.96 9.36
C ALA A 37 -1.17 4.40 10.27
N GLU A 38 -1.11 5.69 10.62
CA GLU A 38 -0.13 6.23 11.56
C GLU A 38 -0.32 5.64 12.97
N GLU A 39 -1.55 5.59 13.47
CA GLU A 39 -1.86 5.04 14.79
C GLU A 39 -1.42 3.57 14.89
N LEU A 40 -1.78 2.74 13.91
CA LEU A 40 -1.35 1.33 13.88
C LEU A 40 0.18 1.20 13.89
N LYS A 41 0.88 2.06 13.15
CA LYS A 41 2.35 2.08 13.14
C LYS A 41 2.91 2.42 14.51
N THR A 42 2.33 3.37 15.25
CA THR A 42 2.77 3.67 16.63
C THR A 42 2.56 2.49 17.59
N GLN A 43 1.58 1.63 17.30
CA GLN A 43 1.33 0.39 18.04
C GLN A 43 2.21 -0.78 17.58
N GLY A 44 3.11 -0.58 16.61
CA GLY A 44 3.93 -1.64 16.02
C GLY A 44 3.16 -2.62 15.13
N ARG A 45 1.94 -2.27 14.74
CA ARG A 45 1.08 -3.06 13.84
C ARG A 45 1.26 -2.60 12.40
N LYS A 46 1.00 -3.52 11.48
CA LYS A 46 1.15 -3.26 10.03
C LYS A 46 -0.19 -2.88 9.44
N ALA A 47 -0.21 -1.87 8.58
CA ALA A 47 -1.41 -1.37 7.92
C ALA A 47 -1.32 -1.48 6.39
N ILE A 48 -2.46 -1.71 5.73
CA ILE A 48 -2.66 -1.54 4.30
C ILE A 48 -3.64 -0.38 4.11
N LEU A 49 -3.16 0.73 3.54
CA LEU A 49 -3.99 1.91 3.34
C LEU A 49 -4.84 1.74 2.08
N VAL A 50 -6.15 1.67 2.25
CA VAL A 50 -7.13 1.51 1.17
C VAL A 50 -7.87 2.82 0.96
N ARG A 51 -7.78 3.39 -0.25
CA ARG A 51 -8.40 4.67 -0.60
C ARG A 51 -9.09 4.59 -1.96
N ILE A 52 -9.95 5.56 -2.28
CA ILE A 52 -10.49 5.67 -3.64
C ILE A 52 -9.38 6.18 -4.56
N GLU A 53 -8.79 7.32 -4.18
CA GLU A 53 -7.59 7.93 -4.73
C GLU A 53 -6.80 8.48 -3.52
N THR A 54 -5.50 8.71 -3.67
CA THR A 54 -4.71 9.42 -2.67
C THR A 54 -4.35 10.81 -3.16
N SER A 55 -4.01 11.67 -2.21
CA SER A 55 -3.64 13.08 -2.43
C SER A 55 -2.49 13.47 -1.48
N PRO A 56 -1.89 14.66 -1.62
CA PRO A 56 -0.73 15.04 -0.80
C PRO A 56 -0.97 15.00 0.71
N GLU A 57 -2.21 15.22 1.16
CA GLU A 57 -2.61 15.09 2.57
C GLU A 57 -2.49 13.66 3.12
N ASP A 58 -2.47 12.65 2.25
CA ASP A 58 -2.32 11.24 2.65
C ASP A 58 -0.86 10.81 2.83
N ILE A 59 0.13 11.68 2.59
CA ILE A 59 1.57 11.30 2.58
C ILE A 59 2.01 10.61 3.88
N HIS A 60 1.57 11.09 5.04
CA HIS A 60 1.95 10.48 6.31
C HIS A 60 1.38 9.07 6.47
N GLY A 61 0.11 8.87 6.08
CA GLY A 61 -0.53 7.56 6.04
C GLY A 61 0.13 6.61 5.04
N MET A 62 0.47 7.10 3.85
CA MET A 62 1.17 6.34 2.82
C MET A 62 2.56 5.87 3.29
N HIS A 63 3.27 6.73 4.03
CA HIS A 63 4.56 6.38 4.62
C HIS A 63 4.42 5.45 5.85
N ALA A 64 3.30 5.53 6.56
CA ALA A 64 3.02 4.67 7.70
C ALA A 64 2.62 3.25 7.29
N ALA A 65 1.88 3.11 6.20
CA ALA A 65 1.39 1.83 5.70
C ALA A 65 2.52 0.94 5.14
N GLU A 66 2.29 -0.37 5.15
CA GLU A 66 3.14 -1.37 4.50
C GLU A 66 2.84 -1.50 3.02
N GLY A 67 1.61 -1.23 2.61
CA GLY A 67 1.20 -1.17 1.21
C GLY A 67 -0.05 -0.32 1.00
N ILE A 68 -0.32 0.03 -0.25
CA ILE A 68 -1.35 1.00 -0.64
C ILE A 68 -2.23 0.41 -1.73
N LEU A 69 -3.55 0.47 -1.55
CA LEU A 69 -4.53 0.02 -2.54
C LEU A 69 -5.47 1.18 -2.89
N THR A 70 -5.56 1.52 -4.16
CA THR A 70 -6.53 2.49 -4.66
C THR A 70 -7.54 1.87 -5.61
N THR A 71 -8.79 2.33 -5.56
CA THR A 71 -9.82 1.88 -6.51
C THR A 71 -9.74 2.62 -7.84
N ARG A 72 -9.11 3.80 -7.86
CA ARG A 72 -8.89 4.63 -9.05
C ARG A 72 -7.44 5.08 -9.15
N GLY A 73 -7.09 5.59 -10.33
CA GLY A 73 -5.75 6.05 -10.68
C GLY A 73 -5.00 5.05 -11.58
N GLY A 74 -4.19 5.58 -12.48
CA GLY A 74 -3.32 4.79 -13.35
C GLY A 74 -1.89 4.67 -12.82
N MET A 75 -0.98 4.21 -13.68
CA MET A 75 0.45 4.07 -13.38
C MET A 75 1.17 5.39 -13.05
N THR A 76 0.56 6.53 -13.38
CA THR A 76 1.06 7.90 -13.13
C THR A 76 0.24 8.66 -12.09
N SER A 77 -0.67 7.98 -11.37
CA SER A 77 -1.43 8.58 -10.28
C SER A 77 -0.53 9.04 -9.13
N HIS A 78 -1.08 9.89 -8.25
CA HIS A 78 -0.40 10.30 -7.02
C HIS A 78 0.09 9.09 -6.22
N ALA A 79 -0.79 8.12 -5.96
CA ALA A 79 -0.44 6.87 -5.27
C ALA A 79 0.75 6.16 -5.94
N ALA A 80 0.71 5.97 -7.25
CA ALA A 80 1.72 5.22 -7.97
C ALA A 80 3.10 5.90 -7.97
N VAL A 81 3.13 7.23 -8.14
CA VAL A 81 4.40 8.00 -8.16
C VAL A 81 5.03 8.01 -6.78
N VAL A 82 4.25 8.32 -5.74
CA VAL A 82 4.75 8.44 -4.37
C VAL A 82 5.14 7.07 -3.80
N ALA A 83 4.34 6.04 -4.01
CA ALA A 83 4.64 4.68 -3.51
C ALA A 83 5.95 4.13 -4.08
N ARG A 84 6.23 4.36 -5.37
CA ARG A 84 7.52 4.00 -5.99
C ARG A 84 8.69 4.73 -5.36
N GLY A 85 8.53 6.04 -5.11
CA GLY A 85 9.56 6.84 -4.43
C GLY A 85 9.85 6.35 -3.00
N MET A 86 8.83 5.84 -2.32
CA MET A 86 8.93 5.29 -0.96
C MET A 86 9.35 3.81 -0.93
N GLY A 87 9.36 3.12 -2.07
CA GLY A 87 9.58 1.67 -2.13
C GLY A 87 8.46 0.85 -1.47
N LYS A 88 7.24 1.40 -1.42
CA LYS A 88 6.06 0.75 -0.86
C LYS A 88 5.24 0.11 -1.97
N PRO A 89 4.79 -1.15 -1.84
CA PRO A 89 3.92 -1.82 -2.80
C PRO A 89 2.49 -1.26 -2.81
#